data_AF-X0YT42-F1
#
_entry.id   AF-X0YT42-F1
#
_cell.length_a   1.000
_cell.length_b   1.000
_cell.length_c   1.000
_cell.angle_alpha   90.00
_cell.angle_beta   90.00
_cell.angle_gamma   90.00
#
_symmetry.space_group_name_H-M   'P 1'
#
loop_
_entity.id
_entity.type
_entity.pdbx_description
1 polymer ?
#
loop_
_entity_poly.entity_id
_entity_poly.type
_entity_poly.pdbx_seq_one_letter_code
_entity_poly.pdbx_strand_id
1 'polypeptide(L)'
;MRIFKKCYPVFILLLSLMLFSGSLLTVTAQPQTERLYYGIEANGVLCGYSEISISPILKDGKEMILLNQKTFTMQSALGSEFNTELTLTYHIDPVTGRFSYHDSKVTQGPIELDSAIHIEGNTARFTSTMSDEEITTVLPPQVILENTVFFPHLKRDFVDHNLEKKTYQIYEVREAELQETTYTKVGMEKLELIGIPFNALILDKLNH
;
A
#
# COMPACT_ATOMS: atom_id res chain seq x y z
N MET A 1 -53.30 -51.98 -49.24
CA MET A 1 -52.21 -52.54 -48.41
C MET A 1 -51.39 -51.38 -47.87
N ARG A 2 -51.22 -51.30 -46.54
CA ARG A 2 -50.54 -50.22 -45.80
C ARG A 2 -49.13 -49.93 -46.34
N ILE A 3 -48.64 -48.69 -46.20
CA ILE A 3 -47.44 -48.34 -45.40
C ILE A 3 -47.31 -46.80 -45.29
N PHE A 4 -47.27 -46.33 -44.04
CA PHE A 4 -46.88 -45.00 -43.56
C PHE A 4 -45.46 -44.60 -44.01
N LYS A 5 -45.19 -43.29 -44.18
CA LYS A 5 -43.90 -42.60 -43.91
C LYS A 5 -44.02 -41.12 -44.31
N LYS A 6 -43.48 -40.12 -43.62
CA LYS A 6 -43.08 -39.89 -42.22
C LYS A 6 -42.84 -38.37 -42.16
N CYS A 7 -43.37 -37.73 -41.12
CA CYS A 7 -43.14 -36.33 -40.77
C CYS A 7 -41.67 -36.01 -40.46
N TYR A 8 -41.26 -34.78 -40.81
CA TYR A 8 -40.23 -33.90 -40.22
C TYR A 8 -38.78 -34.42 -40.08
N PRO A 9 -37.78 -33.61 -40.51
CA PRO A 9 -37.19 -32.68 -39.54
C PRO A 9 -36.69 -31.38 -40.19
N VAL A 10 -37.50 -30.32 -40.17
CA VAL A 10 -37.01 -28.93 -40.36
C VAL A 10 -36.79 -28.24 -39.00
N PHE A 11 -37.19 -28.88 -37.89
CA PHE A 11 -37.26 -28.24 -36.57
C PHE A 11 -35.97 -28.34 -35.72
N ILE A 12 -34.94 -29.06 -36.18
CA ILE A 12 -33.71 -29.28 -35.38
C ILE A 12 -32.64 -28.21 -35.63
N LEU A 13 -32.69 -27.48 -36.76
CA LEU A 13 -31.64 -26.51 -37.11
C LEU A 13 -31.78 -25.14 -36.42
N LEU A 14 -32.94 -24.84 -35.83
CA LEU A 14 -33.21 -23.54 -35.19
C LEU A 14 -32.93 -23.53 -33.67
N LEU A 15 -32.75 -24.70 -33.04
CA LEU A 15 -32.45 -24.80 -31.62
C LEU A 15 -30.94 -24.77 -31.31
N SER A 16 -30.08 -25.02 -32.30
CA SER A 16 -28.63 -24.96 -32.12
C SER A 16 -28.04 -23.55 -32.24
N LEU A 17 -28.79 -22.58 -32.77
CA LEU A 17 -28.33 -21.19 -32.93
C LEU A 17 -28.61 -20.29 -31.70
N MET A 18 -29.46 -20.73 -30.77
CA MET A 18 -29.84 -19.95 -29.57
C MET A 18 -29.05 -20.32 -28.30
N LEU A 19 -28.12 -21.27 -28.37
CA LEU A 19 -27.27 -21.66 -27.24
C LEU A 19 -25.88 -21.00 -27.24
N PHE A 20 -25.61 -20.09 -28.19
CA PHE A 20 -24.32 -19.38 -28.30
C PHE A 20 -24.34 -17.94 -27.78
N SER A 21 -25.40 -17.52 -27.11
CA SER A 21 -25.54 -16.20 -26.49
C SER A 21 -25.75 -16.35 -24.99
N GLY A 22 -24.68 -16.61 -24.24
CA GLY A 22 -24.82 -16.78 -22.79
C GLY A 22 -23.55 -16.91 -21.95
N SER A 23 -22.36 -16.80 -22.55
CA SER A 23 -21.10 -16.81 -21.80
C SER A 23 -20.20 -15.66 -22.25
N LEU A 24 -20.71 -14.44 -22.09
CA LEU A 24 -19.84 -13.35 -21.64
C LEU A 24 -19.40 -13.72 -20.22
N LEU A 25 -18.41 -14.61 -20.13
CA LEU A 25 -17.51 -14.60 -18.99
C LEU A 25 -16.91 -13.21 -19.02
N THR A 26 -17.43 -12.32 -18.18
CA THR A 26 -16.65 -11.20 -17.69
C THR A 26 -15.45 -11.84 -17.01
N VAL A 27 -14.37 -12.02 -17.76
CA VAL A 27 -13.04 -12.07 -17.20
C VAL A 27 -12.86 -10.70 -16.58
N THR A 28 -13.33 -10.55 -15.34
CA THR A 28 -12.85 -9.49 -14.50
C THR A 28 -11.35 -9.70 -14.45
N ALA A 29 -10.60 -8.81 -15.09
CA ALA A 29 -9.15 -8.82 -15.00
C ALA A 29 -8.84 -8.87 -13.50
N GLN A 30 -8.27 -9.99 -13.03
CA GLN A 30 -7.88 -10.09 -11.64
C GLN A 30 -6.97 -8.90 -11.35
N PRO A 31 -7.23 -8.10 -10.31
CA PRO A 31 -6.41 -6.92 -10.06
C PRO A 31 -4.97 -7.41 -9.86
N GLN A 32 -4.10 -6.97 -10.76
CA GLN A 32 -2.76 -7.53 -10.90
C GLN A 32 -1.89 -7.02 -9.76
N THR A 33 -1.10 -7.90 -9.15
CA THR A 33 -0.06 -7.50 -8.20
C THR A 33 0.95 -6.59 -8.90
N GLU A 34 1.13 -5.39 -8.39
CA GLU A 34 2.17 -4.45 -8.80
C GLU A 34 3.42 -4.64 -7.92
N ARG A 35 4.60 -4.47 -8.51
CA ARG A 35 5.88 -4.53 -7.79
C ARG A 35 6.72 -3.30 -8.10
N LEU A 36 7.24 -2.67 -7.05
CA LEU A 36 8.12 -1.52 -7.11
C LEU A 36 9.48 -1.89 -6.50
N TYR A 37 10.55 -1.42 -7.12
CA TYR A 37 11.92 -1.67 -6.69
C TYR A 37 12.66 -0.35 -6.59
N TYR A 38 13.27 -0.09 -5.44
CA TYR A 38 14.02 1.13 -5.16
C TYR A 38 15.43 0.79 -4.69
N GLY A 39 16.42 1.51 -5.19
CA GLY A 39 17.75 1.55 -4.59
C GLY A 39 17.77 2.54 -3.43
N ILE A 40 18.48 2.21 -2.35
CA ILE A 40 18.69 3.11 -1.22
C ILE A 40 20.12 3.62 -1.29
N GLU A 41 20.27 4.92 -1.40
CA GLU A 41 21.56 5.60 -1.51
C GLU A 41 21.78 6.51 -0.30
N ALA A 42 23.00 6.48 0.24
CA ALA A 42 23.46 7.44 1.23
C ALA A 42 24.76 8.09 0.74
N ASN A 43 24.78 9.42 0.66
CA ASN A 43 25.95 10.20 0.21
C ASN A 43 26.55 9.73 -1.14
N GLY A 44 25.73 9.40 -2.14
CA GLY A 44 26.22 8.92 -3.44
C GLY A 44 26.56 7.43 -3.49
N VAL A 45 26.41 6.69 -2.39
CA VAL A 45 26.74 5.27 -2.29
C VAL A 45 25.47 4.45 -2.18
N LEU A 46 25.21 3.59 -3.17
CA LEU A 46 24.15 2.60 -3.12
C LEU A 46 24.44 1.60 -2.00
N CYS A 47 23.64 1.65 -0.94
CA CYS A 47 23.85 0.89 0.29
C CYS A 47 22.68 -0.03 0.64
N GLY A 48 21.64 -0.09 -0.19
CA GLY A 48 20.50 -0.94 0.10
C GLY A 48 19.48 -0.98 -1.03
N TYR A 49 18.36 -1.65 -0.77
CA TYR A 49 17.24 -1.75 -1.68
C TYR A 49 15.92 -1.89 -0.91
N SER A 50 14.82 -1.56 -1.59
CA SER A 50 13.46 -1.79 -1.12
C SER A 50 12.62 -2.43 -2.23
N GLU A 51 11.91 -3.50 -1.88
CA GLU A 51 10.94 -4.17 -2.72
C GLU A 51 9.55 -3.95 -2.13
N ILE A 52 8.61 -3.47 -2.94
CA ILE A 52 7.22 -3.26 -2.51
C ILE A 52 6.31 -4.07 -3.42
N SER A 53 5.43 -4.88 -2.84
CA SER A 53 4.34 -5.54 -3.56
C SER A 53 3.00 -4.95 -3.14
N ILE A 54 2.19 -4.59 -4.12
CA ILE A 54 0.85 -4.02 -3.92
C ILE A 54 -0.13 -4.96 -4.59
N SER A 55 -1.08 -5.51 -3.84
CA SER A 55 -2.06 -6.47 -4.35
C SER A 55 -3.44 -6.25 -3.74
N PRO A 56 -4.52 -6.57 -4.46
CA PRO A 56 -5.85 -6.61 -3.87
C PRO A 56 -5.95 -7.75 -2.85
N ILE A 57 -6.71 -7.53 -1.77
CA ILE A 57 -7.14 -8.58 -0.85
C ILE A 57 -8.62 -8.37 -0.47
N LEU A 58 -9.28 -9.46 -0.12
CA LEU A 58 -10.60 -9.42 0.52
C LEU A 58 -10.42 -9.72 2.00
N LYS A 59 -10.72 -8.76 2.87
CA LYS A 59 -10.64 -8.90 4.33
C LYS A 59 -11.98 -8.52 4.95
N ASP A 60 -12.57 -9.43 5.72
CA ASP A 60 -13.87 -9.23 6.39
C ASP A 60 -15.00 -8.78 5.42
N GLY A 61 -14.98 -9.31 4.20
CA GLY A 61 -15.93 -8.96 3.15
C GLY A 61 -15.71 -7.60 2.48
N LYS A 62 -14.62 -6.90 2.82
CA LYS A 62 -14.23 -5.61 2.24
C LYS A 62 -13.00 -5.75 1.34
N GLU A 63 -13.05 -5.13 0.17
CA GLU A 63 -11.88 -5.00 -0.72
C GLU A 63 -10.88 -4.01 -0.12
N MET A 64 -9.64 -4.45 0.00
CA MET A 64 -8.53 -3.69 0.57
C MET A 64 -7.28 -3.87 -0.30
N ILE A 65 -6.30 -2.98 -0.12
CA ILE A 65 -4.97 -3.12 -0.68
C ILE A 65 -4.07 -3.77 0.38
N LEU A 66 -3.39 -4.85 0.00
CA LEU A 66 -2.25 -5.39 0.73
C LEU A 66 -0.99 -4.75 0.17
N LEU A 67 -0.25 -4.06 1.04
CA LEU A 67 1.08 -3.54 0.74
C LEU A 67 2.06 -4.31 1.60
N ASN A 68 2.97 -5.07 0.97
CA ASN A 68 4.13 -5.63 1.64
C ASN A 68 5.37 -4.91 1.17
N GLN A 69 6.27 -4.58 2.08
CA GLN A 69 7.54 -3.97 1.76
C GLN A 69 8.66 -4.73 2.47
N LYS A 70 9.70 -5.09 1.73
CA LYS A 70 10.96 -5.58 2.27
C LYS A 70 12.05 -4.58 1.95
N THR A 71 12.77 -4.13 2.96
CA THR A 71 13.89 -3.19 2.81
C THR A 71 15.14 -3.80 3.44
N PHE A 72 16.26 -3.69 2.75
CA PHE A 72 17.57 -4.06 3.25
C PHE A 72 18.50 -2.86 3.11
N THR A 73 19.24 -2.55 4.18
CA THR A 73 20.25 -1.49 4.17
C THR A 73 21.52 -1.97 4.84
N MET A 74 22.66 -1.65 4.24
CA MET A 74 23.99 -1.81 4.80
C MET A 74 24.43 -0.46 5.34
N GLN A 75 24.75 -0.40 6.62
CA GLN A 75 25.12 0.82 7.30
C GLN A 75 26.44 0.64 8.05
N SER A 76 27.16 1.75 8.22
CA SER A 76 28.32 1.78 9.11
C SER A 76 28.25 3.02 9.99
N ALA A 77 28.53 2.85 11.28
CA ALA A 77 28.65 3.96 12.22
C ALA A 77 29.75 3.66 13.23
N LEU A 78 30.57 4.68 13.52
CA LEU A 78 31.67 4.60 14.50
C LEU A 78 32.65 3.43 14.25
N GLY A 79 32.85 3.06 12.97
CA GLY A 79 33.74 1.97 12.57
C GLY A 79 33.12 0.57 12.64
N SER A 80 31.86 0.45 13.07
CA SER A 80 31.11 -0.81 13.08
C SER A 80 30.17 -0.87 11.88
N GLU A 81 30.10 -2.02 11.25
CA GLU A 81 29.13 -2.32 10.19
C GLU A 81 27.90 -3.01 10.79
N PHE A 82 26.72 -2.65 10.32
CA PHE A 82 25.47 -3.31 10.66
C PHE A 82 24.51 -3.26 9.49
N ASN A 83 23.87 -4.39 9.26
CA ASN A 83 22.82 -4.51 8.25
C ASN A 83 21.46 -4.47 8.95
N THR A 84 20.51 -3.81 8.32
CA THR A 84 19.13 -3.73 8.78
C THR A 84 18.21 -4.30 7.72
N GLU A 85 17.42 -5.31 8.12
CA GLU A 85 16.26 -5.79 7.37
C GLU A 85 15.00 -5.22 8.00
N LEU A 86 14.12 -4.64 7.18
CA LEU A 86 12.82 -4.13 7.58
C LEU A 86 11.75 -4.77 6.70
N THR A 87 10.79 -5.45 7.31
CA THR A 87 9.59 -5.95 6.64
C THR A 87 8.39 -5.21 7.16
N LEU A 88 7.58 -4.65 6.27
CA LEU A 88 6.33 -3.96 6.61
C LEU A 88 5.17 -4.61 5.89
N THR A 89 4.03 -4.73 6.56
CA THR A 89 2.75 -5.10 5.97
C THR A 89 1.71 -4.04 6.30
N TYR A 90 0.86 -3.69 5.35
CA TYR A 90 -0.30 -2.82 5.57
C TYR A 90 -1.55 -3.39 4.91
N HIS A 91 -2.69 -3.21 5.57
CA HIS A 91 -4.01 -3.34 4.93
C HIS A 91 -4.62 -1.95 4.77
N ILE A 92 -4.80 -1.51 3.54
CA ILE A 92 -5.12 -0.12 3.19
C ILE A 92 -6.49 -0.05 2.54
N ASP A 93 -7.32 0.89 3.00
CA ASP A 93 -8.59 1.22 2.35
C ASP A 93 -8.30 1.96 1.03
N PRO A 94 -8.72 1.42 -0.12
CA PRO A 94 -8.36 1.98 -1.43
C PRO A 94 -9.00 3.35 -1.72
N VAL A 95 -10.07 3.71 -1.01
CA VAL A 95 -10.78 4.98 -1.20
C VAL A 95 -10.10 6.10 -0.42
N THR A 96 -9.68 5.82 0.81
CA THR A 96 -9.16 6.83 1.74
C THR A 96 -7.64 6.84 1.84
N GLY A 97 -6.97 5.74 1.47
CA GLY A 97 -5.54 5.52 1.68
C GLY A 97 -5.14 5.27 3.13
N ARG A 98 -6.11 5.18 4.06
CA ARG A 98 -5.87 4.88 5.48
C ARG A 98 -5.63 3.40 5.67
N PHE A 99 -4.67 3.02 6.50
CA PHE A 99 -4.49 1.63 6.90
C PHE A 99 -5.41 1.25 8.07
N SER A 100 -5.86 0.00 8.10
CA SER A 100 -6.54 -0.61 9.26
C SER A 100 -5.66 -1.60 10.01
N TYR A 101 -4.54 -2.00 9.41
CA TYR A 101 -3.54 -2.87 9.99
C TYR A 101 -2.17 -2.46 9.51
N HIS A 102 -1.19 -2.52 10.41
CA HIS A 102 0.22 -2.40 10.11
C HIS A 102 0.99 -3.47 10.90
N ASP A 103 1.97 -4.09 10.27
CA ASP A 103 2.94 -4.98 10.90
C ASP A 103 4.33 -4.55 10.48
N SER A 104 5.28 -4.58 11.41
CA SER A 104 6.66 -4.20 11.19
C SER A 104 7.57 -5.18 11.90
N LYS A 105 8.54 -5.71 11.17
CA LYS A 105 9.67 -6.50 11.67
C LYS A 105 10.97 -5.82 11.30
N VAL A 106 11.79 -5.52 12.29
CA VAL A 106 13.15 -4.98 12.13
C VAL A 106 14.15 -6.03 12.62
N THR A 107 15.11 -6.39 11.79
CA THR A 107 16.22 -7.26 12.17
C THR A 107 17.54 -6.53 11.95
N GLN A 108 18.37 -6.46 12.98
CA GLN A 108 19.68 -5.82 12.94
C GLN A 108 20.69 -6.66 13.74
N GLY A 109 21.46 -7.49 13.04
CA GLY A 109 22.34 -8.47 13.69
C GLY A 109 21.53 -9.44 14.58
N PRO A 110 21.82 -9.55 15.89
CA PRO A 110 21.06 -10.40 16.81
C PRO A 110 19.77 -9.76 17.32
N ILE A 111 19.51 -8.48 17.02
CA ILE A 111 18.33 -7.76 17.49
C ILE A 111 17.18 -8.00 16.52
N GLU A 112 16.04 -8.43 17.04
CA GLU A 112 14.76 -8.49 16.32
C GLU A 112 13.72 -7.67 17.08
N LEU A 113 13.05 -6.76 16.38
CA LEU A 113 11.98 -5.92 16.91
C LEU A 113 10.75 -6.08 16.01
N ASP A 114 9.74 -6.75 16.55
CA ASP A 114 8.44 -6.89 15.91
C ASP A 114 7.42 -5.96 16.59
N SER A 115 6.53 -5.37 15.80
CA SER A 115 5.40 -4.57 16.27
C SER A 115 4.21 -4.64 15.32
N ALA A 116 3.00 -4.56 15.85
CA ALA A 116 1.77 -4.55 15.07
C ALA A 116 0.78 -3.48 15.55
N ILE A 117 -0.03 -2.97 14.63
CA ILE A 117 -1.09 -2.00 14.89
C ILE A 117 -2.40 -2.50 14.29
N HIS A 118 -3.47 -2.42 15.08
CA HIS A 118 -4.84 -2.65 14.63
C HIS A 118 -5.67 -1.39 14.85
N ILE A 119 -6.41 -0.97 13.82
CA ILE A 119 -7.34 0.17 13.91
C ILE A 119 -8.77 -0.35 14.00
N GLU A 120 -9.43 -0.07 15.12
CA GLU A 120 -10.84 -0.37 15.37
C GLU A 120 -11.60 0.93 15.62
N GLY A 121 -12.41 1.35 14.64
CA GLY A 121 -13.10 2.64 14.71
C GLY A 121 -12.10 3.80 14.77
N ASN A 122 -12.09 4.51 15.88
CA ASN A 122 -11.17 5.62 16.16
C ASN A 122 -10.06 5.23 17.16
N THR A 123 -9.76 3.95 17.32
CA THR A 123 -8.78 3.48 18.29
C THR A 123 -7.68 2.70 17.59
N ALA A 124 -6.42 3.05 17.84
CA ALA A 124 -5.26 2.26 17.47
C ALA A 124 -4.82 1.41 18.67
N ARG A 125 -4.62 0.12 18.45
CA ARG A 125 -3.98 -0.81 19.41
C ARG A 125 -2.62 -1.22 18.86
N PHE A 126 -1.57 -0.87 19.59
CA PHE A 126 -0.19 -1.18 19.26
C PHE A 126 0.36 -2.25 20.22
N THR A 127 1.04 -3.24 19.66
CA THR A 127 1.80 -4.25 20.40
C THR A 127 3.22 -4.32 19.87
N SER A 128 4.18 -4.67 20.74
CA SER A 128 5.58 -4.83 20.35
C SER A 128 6.27 -5.91 21.17
N THR A 129 7.27 -6.56 20.58
CA THR A 129 8.19 -7.45 21.31
C THR A 129 9.05 -6.75 22.37
N MET A 130 9.11 -5.41 22.35
CA MET A 130 9.84 -4.62 23.36
C MET A 130 9.05 -4.39 24.65
N SER A 131 7.74 -4.65 24.65
CA SER A 131 6.86 -4.43 25.80
C SER A 131 5.72 -5.44 25.80
N ASP A 132 5.46 -6.07 26.94
CA ASP A 132 4.29 -6.93 27.13
C ASP A 132 2.97 -6.13 27.22
N GLU A 133 3.04 -4.80 27.26
CA GLU A 133 1.87 -3.92 27.35
C GLU A 133 1.34 -3.53 25.97
N GLU A 134 0.02 -3.65 25.78
CA GLU A 134 -0.68 -3.07 24.64
C GLU A 134 -0.89 -1.56 24.85
N ILE A 135 -0.44 -0.75 23.91
CA ILE A 135 -0.68 0.69 23.91
C ILE A 135 -1.97 0.96 23.13
N THR A 136 -2.92 1.64 23.75
CA THR A 136 -4.17 2.06 23.12
C THR A 136 -4.21 3.58 22.95
N THR A 137 -4.34 4.03 21.71
CA THR A 137 -4.37 5.46 21.36
C THR A 137 -5.69 5.83 20.68
N VAL A 138 -6.39 6.84 21.22
CA VAL A 138 -7.60 7.39 20.58
C VAL A 138 -7.18 8.32 19.46
N LEU A 139 -7.62 8.00 18.25
CA LEU A 139 -7.34 8.69 17.00
C LEU A 139 -8.37 9.81 16.74
N PRO A 140 -7.93 11.08 16.65
CA PRO A 140 -8.80 12.18 16.24
C PRO A 140 -9.32 11.97 14.81
N PRO A 141 -10.51 12.48 14.44
CA PRO A 141 -11.13 12.22 13.13
C PRO A 141 -10.29 12.59 11.90
N GLN A 142 -9.35 13.54 12.06
CA GLN A 142 -8.52 14.06 10.97
C GLN A 142 -7.07 13.57 11.01
N VAL A 143 -6.71 12.69 11.96
CA VAL A 143 -5.35 12.15 12.04
C VAL A 143 -5.00 11.43 10.75
N ILE A 144 -3.80 11.65 10.24
CA ILE A 144 -3.29 10.95 9.06
C ILE A 144 -2.69 9.62 9.51
N LEU A 145 -3.08 8.56 8.79
CA LEU A 145 -2.53 7.22 8.91
C LEU A 145 -1.67 6.96 7.66
N GLU A 146 -0.42 7.41 7.70
CA GLU A 146 0.50 7.27 6.55
C GLU A 146 0.90 5.80 6.35
N ASN A 147 1.19 5.45 5.11
CA ASN A 147 1.93 4.26 4.72
C ASN A 147 3.07 4.70 3.80
N THR A 148 3.88 3.76 3.32
CA THR A 148 5.13 4.07 2.62
C THR A 148 4.97 4.44 1.14
N VAL A 149 3.77 4.32 0.56
CA VAL A 149 3.55 4.53 -0.88
C VAL A 149 2.47 5.58 -1.14
N PHE A 150 1.34 5.50 -0.44
CA PHE A 150 0.17 6.31 -0.73
C PHE A 150 0.08 7.52 0.21
N PHE A 151 0.32 8.70 -0.34
CA PHE A 151 0.22 10.00 0.36
C PHE A 151 -0.88 10.90 -0.26
N PRO A 152 -2.16 10.48 -0.25
CA PRO A 152 -3.24 11.22 -0.92
C PRO A 152 -3.43 12.63 -0.35
N HIS A 153 -3.18 12.81 0.94
CA HIS A 153 -3.28 14.11 1.61
C HIS A 153 -2.24 15.12 1.09
N LEU A 154 -1.00 14.67 0.82
CA LEU A 154 0.06 15.51 0.25
C LEU A 154 -0.26 15.89 -1.19
N LYS A 155 -0.70 14.93 -2.01
CA LYS A 155 -1.13 15.22 -3.40
C LYS A 155 -2.25 16.26 -3.41
N ARG A 156 -3.33 16.01 -2.66
CA ARG A 156 -4.48 16.93 -2.60
C ARG A 156 -4.04 18.35 -2.22
N ASP A 157 -3.23 18.47 -1.18
CA ASP A 157 -2.93 19.77 -0.60
C ASP A 157 -1.84 20.54 -1.37
N PHE A 158 -0.78 19.88 -1.83
CA PHE A 158 0.37 20.55 -2.46
C PHE A 158 0.37 20.51 -3.99
N VAL A 159 -0.33 19.55 -4.60
CA VAL A 159 -0.47 19.45 -6.06
C VAL A 159 -1.81 20.04 -6.49
N ASP A 160 -2.92 19.57 -5.93
CA ASP A 160 -4.25 19.95 -6.42
C ASP A 160 -4.68 21.33 -5.89
N HIS A 161 -4.38 21.64 -4.62
CA HIS A 161 -4.68 22.93 -4.00
C HIS A 161 -3.48 23.90 -3.96
N ASN A 162 -2.30 23.46 -4.41
CA ASN A 162 -1.07 24.26 -4.47
C ASN A 162 -0.77 25.03 -3.16
N LEU A 163 -0.90 24.36 -2.01
CA LEU A 163 -0.46 24.93 -0.73
C LEU A 163 1.07 24.98 -0.66
N GLU A 164 1.59 26.01 -0.01
CA GLU A 164 3.04 26.15 0.25
C GLU A 164 3.46 25.47 1.55
N LYS A 165 2.56 25.35 2.54
CA LYS A 165 2.86 24.78 3.85
C LYS A 165 1.60 24.23 4.51
N LYS A 166 1.71 23.09 5.19
CA LYS A 166 0.62 22.55 6.01
C LYS A 166 1.15 21.67 7.14
N THR A 167 0.52 21.80 8.30
CA THR A 167 0.77 20.94 9.46
C THR A 167 -0.36 19.92 9.59
N TYR A 168 0.02 18.67 9.84
CA TYR A 168 -0.89 17.55 10.04
C TYR A 168 -0.61 16.91 11.39
N GLN A 169 -1.65 16.35 11.99
CA GLN A 169 -1.49 15.37 13.04
C GLN A 169 -1.37 13.99 12.39
N ILE A 170 -0.28 13.30 12.66
CA ILE A 170 0.05 11.99 12.09
C ILE A 170 0.18 11.00 13.24
N TYR A 171 -0.35 9.81 13.05
CA TYR A 171 -0.08 8.71 13.97
C TYR A 171 1.22 8.03 13.55
N GLU A 172 2.27 8.16 14.36
CA GLU A 172 3.57 7.57 14.12
C GLU A 172 3.53 6.09 14.54
N VAL A 173 3.82 5.20 13.59
CA VAL A 173 3.54 3.76 13.71
C VAL A 173 4.62 2.97 14.46
N ARG A 174 5.79 3.56 14.71
CA ARG A 174 6.88 2.94 15.45
C ARG A 174 6.78 3.21 16.95
N GLU A 175 6.35 4.42 17.31
CA GLU A 175 6.26 4.88 18.69
C GLU A 175 4.84 4.83 19.25
N ALA A 176 3.83 4.61 18.39
CA ALA A 176 2.41 4.57 18.74
C ALA A 176 1.87 5.90 19.28
N GLU A 177 2.43 7.01 18.80
CA GLU A 177 2.12 8.36 19.28
C GLU A 177 1.50 9.24 18.20
N LEU A 178 0.76 10.26 18.64
CA LEU A 178 0.27 11.32 17.78
C LEU A 178 1.33 12.41 17.69
N GLN A 179 1.86 12.64 16.51
CA GLN A 179 2.88 13.63 16.23
C GLN A 179 2.35 14.74 15.31
N GLU A 180 2.70 15.98 15.60
CA GLU A 180 2.50 17.06 14.64
C GLU A 180 3.65 17.08 13.63
N THR A 181 3.32 17.04 12.34
CA THR A 181 4.28 17.08 11.25
C THR A 181 3.94 18.22 10.31
N THR A 182 4.92 19.06 10.04
CA THR A 182 4.79 20.17 9.10
C THR A 182 5.51 19.85 7.79
N TYR A 183 4.75 19.92 6.69
CA TYR A 183 5.31 19.84 5.34
C TYR A 183 5.36 21.24 4.71
N THR A 184 6.49 21.56 4.07
CA THR A 184 6.68 22.81 3.32
C THR A 184 7.08 22.48 1.89
N LYS A 185 6.42 23.08 0.91
CA LYS A 185 6.76 22.94 -0.51
C LYS A 185 8.07 23.66 -0.79
N VAL A 186 9.05 22.92 -1.30
CA VAL A 186 10.34 23.46 -1.70
C VAL A 186 10.35 23.75 -3.19
N GLY A 187 9.66 22.91 -3.97
CA GLY A 187 9.55 23.11 -5.41
C GLY A 187 8.95 21.92 -6.12
N MET A 188 9.12 21.95 -7.44
CA MET A 188 8.81 20.85 -8.33
C MET A 188 9.97 20.67 -9.30
N GLU A 189 10.27 19.42 -9.64
CA GLU A 189 11.29 19.10 -10.63
C GLU A 189 10.78 18.04 -11.60
N LYS A 190 11.43 17.95 -12.75
CA LYS A 190 11.21 16.85 -13.69
C LYS A 190 12.26 15.79 -13.43
N LEU A 191 11.82 14.60 -13.10
CA LEU A 191 12.67 13.42 -12.97
C LEU A 191 12.44 12.52 -14.17
N GLU A 192 13.50 11.88 -14.66
CA GLU A 192 13.39 10.82 -15.64
C GLU A 192 13.71 9.49 -14.93
N LEU A 193 12.71 8.63 -14.80
CA LEU A 193 12.86 7.30 -14.20
C LEU A 193 12.63 6.26 -15.28
N ILE A 194 13.67 5.47 -15.59
CA ILE A 194 13.60 4.40 -16.59
C ILE A 194 13.15 4.93 -17.97
N GLY A 195 13.61 6.13 -18.34
CA GLY A 195 13.22 6.79 -19.60
C GLY A 195 11.83 7.42 -19.60
N ILE A 196 11.11 7.37 -18.47
CA ILE A 196 9.77 7.95 -18.32
C ILE A 196 9.89 9.27 -17.54
N PRO A 197 9.40 10.40 -18.08
CA PRO A 197 9.42 11.67 -17.37
C PRO A 197 8.29 11.73 -16.32
N PHE A 198 8.63 12.15 -15.11
CA PHE A 198 7.76 12.40 -13.98
C PHE A 198 7.89 13.85 -13.52
N ASN A 199 6.79 14.43 -13.02
CA ASN A 199 6.85 15.66 -12.24
C ASN A 199 6.91 15.28 -10.76
N ALA A 200 8.04 15.54 -10.12
CA ALA A 200 8.25 15.29 -8.71
C ALA A 200 7.90 16.54 -7.89
N LEU A 201 7.21 16.31 -6.77
CA LEU A 201 6.96 17.32 -5.74
C LEU A 201 8.05 17.20 -4.68
N ILE A 202 8.71 18.30 -4.37
CA ILE A 202 9.75 18.35 -3.33
C ILE A 202 9.14 19.00 -2.09
N LEU A 203 9.14 18.26 -0.98
CA LEU A 203 8.64 18.72 0.31
C LEU A 203 9.73 18.58 1.38
N ASP A 204 9.88 19.60 2.21
CA ASP A 204 10.56 19.50 3.49
C ASP A 204 9.59 19.00 4.55
N LYS A 205 10.01 18.04 5.37
CA LYS A 205 9.24 17.47 6.49
C LYS A 205 9.92 17.82 7.81
N LEU A 206 9.16 18.40 8.74
CA LEU A 206 9.60 18.66 10.11
C LEU A 206 8.61 18.05 11.10
N ASN A 207 9.12 17.17 11.95
CA ASN A 207 8.40 16.55 13.04
C ASN A 207 8.59 17.39 14.31
N HIS A 208 7.52 17.61 15.09
CA HIS A 208 7.52 18.34 16.36
C HIS A 208 7.32 17.41 17.56
#